data_AF-A0A971AWN9-F1
#
_entry.id   AF-A0A971AWN9-F1
#
_cell.length_a   1.000
_cell.length_b   1.000
_cell.length_c   1.000
_cell.angle_alpha   90.00
_cell.angle_beta   90.00
_cell.angle_gamma   90.00
#
_symmetry.space_group_name_H-M   'P 1'
#
loop_
_entity.id
_entity.type
_entity.pdbx_description
1 polymer ?
#
loop_
_entity_poly.entity_id
_entity_poly.type
_entity_poly.pdbx_seq_one_letter_code
_entity_poly.pdbx_strand_id
1 'polypeptide(L)'
;MSRFRYDTSHAWYKGNTHIHTTASDGGHTSAEVARMYAEQGYHFLFHADHWVASDVAAEADPYPLLWLDGIELHGDDRGGNPYHIVCLGRFQGLDREIGLVAALEAARAQDGLIILAHPDWIGNTLEDALRYGFAGVEVYNHVCRWLNGKSSGEVYWHAMLERNPATLGLAVDDAHIRPEHPGWNGGWIMVNAPACTPEAVVSAVRAGNFYSTLGPEFHDIRAEGRRVTIQTSPVQFARLVGPRHLGARIGDFGGTTFTTATFDVPESWSYAYLEIEDVYGKRAWTNALFVQD
;
A
#
# COMPACT_ATOMS: atom_id res chain seq x y z
N MET A 1 1.15 6.38 -25.23
CA MET A 1 2.58 6.31 -24.86
C MET A 1 2.64 6.08 -23.36
N SER A 2 3.64 5.37 -22.82
CA SER A 2 3.71 5.18 -21.36
C SER A 2 4.14 6.47 -20.66
N ARG A 3 3.44 6.87 -19.60
CA ARG A 3 3.76 8.01 -18.74
C ARG A 3 4.61 7.55 -17.56
N PHE A 4 5.62 8.33 -17.18
CA PHE A 4 6.34 8.11 -15.92
C PHE A 4 5.43 8.47 -14.73
N ARG A 5 5.36 7.57 -13.73
CA ARG A 5 4.36 7.67 -12.67
C ARG A 5 4.66 8.78 -11.66
N TYR A 6 5.93 8.98 -11.34
CA TYR A 6 6.34 9.77 -10.18
C TYR A 6 6.48 11.26 -10.49
N ASP A 7 5.91 12.05 -9.59
CA ASP A 7 6.25 13.46 -9.40
C ASP A 7 6.75 13.62 -7.96
N THR A 8 8.01 14.02 -7.82
CA THR A 8 8.70 14.22 -6.53
C THR A 8 8.87 15.70 -6.18
N SER A 9 8.17 16.59 -6.88
CA SER A 9 8.29 18.04 -6.68
C SER A 9 7.59 18.57 -5.42
N HIS A 10 6.81 17.73 -4.73
CA HIS A 10 6.12 18.10 -3.50
C HIS A 10 6.69 17.38 -2.26
N ALA A 11 6.03 17.56 -1.11
CA ALA A 11 6.42 16.93 0.14
C ALA A 11 5.96 15.47 0.19
N TRP A 12 6.75 14.64 0.88
CA TRP A 12 6.38 13.26 1.21
C TRP A 12 5.61 13.21 2.53
N TYR A 13 4.41 12.63 2.50
CA TYR A 13 3.57 12.41 3.66
C TYR A 13 3.51 10.92 4.00
N LYS A 14 3.93 10.59 5.21
CA LYS A 14 3.85 9.23 5.79
C LYS A 14 2.41 8.88 6.15
N GLY A 15 1.91 7.73 5.70
CA GLY A 15 0.57 7.28 6.07
C GLY A 15 0.35 5.77 6.01
N ASN A 16 -0.71 5.30 6.66
CA ASN A 16 -1.13 3.90 6.61
C ASN A 16 -2.53 3.76 6.01
N THR A 17 -2.78 2.66 5.31
CA THR A 17 -4.06 2.40 4.61
C THR A 17 -4.88 1.30 5.24
N HIS A 18 -4.37 0.60 6.26
CA HIS A 18 -5.06 -0.52 6.90
C HIS A 18 -4.85 -0.47 8.42
N ILE A 19 -5.84 0.06 9.13
CA ILE A 19 -5.86 0.23 10.59
C ILE A 19 -7.29 0.01 11.10
N HIS A 20 -7.38 -0.66 12.25
CA HIS A 20 -8.61 -0.92 12.99
C HIS A 20 -8.68 -0.10 14.27
N THR A 21 -9.89 0.31 14.62
CA THR A 21 -10.20 1.05 15.85
C THR A 21 -11.26 0.30 16.66
N THR A 22 -11.68 0.87 17.78
CA THR A 22 -12.83 0.36 18.55
C THR A 22 -14.16 0.40 17.80
N ALA A 23 -14.22 0.96 16.59
CA ALA A 23 -15.41 0.86 15.74
C ALA A 23 -15.63 -0.57 15.21
N SER A 24 -14.58 -1.38 15.10
CA SER A 24 -14.68 -2.81 14.82
C SER A 24 -14.00 -3.66 15.90
N ASP A 25 -12.79 -4.17 15.66
CA ASP A 25 -12.09 -5.08 16.58
C ASP A 25 -10.70 -4.58 17.02
N GLY A 26 -10.38 -3.32 16.75
CA GLY A 26 -9.23 -2.62 17.30
C GLY A 26 -9.37 -2.32 18.79
N GLY A 27 -8.22 -2.17 19.47
CA GLY A 27 -8.13 -1.95 20.92
C GLY A 27 -8.19 -0.48 21.34
N HIS A 28 -8.13 0.46 20.40
CA HIS A 28 -8.04 1.89 20.67
C HIS A 28 -9.01 2.71 19.83
N THR A 29 -9.44 3.84 20.37
CA THR A 29 -10.30 4.82 19.67
C THR A 29 -9.54 5.51 18.54
N SER A 30 -10.25 6.09 17.56
CA SER A 30 -9.63 6.88 16.48
C SER A 30 -8.72 7.99 17.00
N ALA A 31 -9.09 8.62 18.13
CA ALA A 31 -8.30 9.67 18.78
C ALA A 31 -6.98 9.15 19.35
N GLU A 32 -7.01 8.00 20.04
CA GLU A 32 -5.82 7.37 20.60
C GLU A 32 -4.88 6.88 19.51
N VAL A 33 -5.41 6.22 18.48
CA VAL A 33 -4.66 5.77 17.31
C VAL A 33 -4.01 6.97 16.62
N ALA A 34 -4.76 8.03 16.35
CA ALA A 34 -4.22 9.24 15.72
C ALA A 34 -3.05 9.84 16.52
N ARG A 35 -3.16 9.92 17.84
CA ARG A 35 -2.08 10.40 18.71
C ARG A 35 -0.85 9.49 18.62
N MET A 36 -1.03 8.18 18.73
CA MET A 36 0.07 7.21 18.68
C MET A 36 0.83 7.28 17.36
N TYR A 37 0.11 7.36 16.24
CA TYR A 37 0.72 7.44 14.91
C TYR A 37 1.35 8.81 14.63
N ALA A 38 0.75 9.91 15.10
CA ALA A 38 1.36 11.24 14.99
C ALA A 38 2.70 11.32 15.76
N GLU A 39 2.79 10.69 16.93
CA GLU A 39 4.04 10.55 17.70
C GLU A 39 5.13 9.76 16.93
N GLN A 40 4.74 8.94 15.94
CA GLN A 40 5.65 8.23 15.03
C GLN A 40 5.84 8.93 13.68
N GLY A 41 5.43 10.20 13.57
CA GLY A 41 5.62 11.04 12.39
C GLY A 41 4.66 10.74 11.23
N TYR A 42 3.54 10.05 11.46
CA TYR A 42 2.51 9.88 10.44
C TYR A 42 1.72 11.17 10.25
N HIS A 43 1.32 11.40 9.01
CA HIS A 43 0.58 12.57 8.57
C HIS A 43 -0.88 12.22 8.27
N PHE A 44 -1.15 10.99 7.83
CA PHE A 44 -2.51 10.53 7.55
C PHE A 44 -2.71 9.05 7.83
N LEU A 45 -3.97 8.65 8.05
CA LEU A 45 -4.41 7.27 8.21
C LEU A 45 -5.75 7.08 7.47
N PHE A 46 -6.03 5.85 7.02
CA PHE A 46 -7.37 5.46 6.56
C PHE A 46 -8.07 4.62 7.61
N HIS A 47 -9.35 4.90 7.83
CA HIS A 47 -10.23 3.96 8.54
C HIS A 47 -10.41 2.71 7.69
N ALA A 48 -10.10 1.55 8.25
CA ALA A 48 -10.30 0.27 7.60
C ALA A 48 -11.07 -0.70 8.52
N ASP A 49 -11.86 -0.17 9.45
CA ASP A 49 -12.64 -0.97 10.38
C ASP A 49 -13.55 -1.98 9.66
N HIS A 50 -13.59 -3.21 10.18
CA HIS A 50 -14.29 -4.33 9.55
C HIS A 50 -15.79 -4.08 9.39
N TRP A 51 -16.25 -3.96 8.14
CA TRP A 51 -17.65 -3.71 7.78
C TRP A 51 -18.26 -2.45 8.40
N VAL A 52 -17.42 -1.46 8.73
CA VAL A 52 -17.87 -0.17 9.23
C VAL A 52 -17.38 0.91 8.26
N ALA A 53 -18.30 1.43 7.44
CA ALA A 53 -17.99 2.55 6.56
C ALA A 53 -17.84 3.82 7.39
N SER A 54 -16.67 4.44 7.34
CA SER A 54 -16.40 5.67 8.08
C SER A 54 -17.08 6.90 7.43
N ASP A 55 -17.25 7.95 8.24
CA ASP A 55 -17.61 9.29 7.80
C ASP A 55 -16.78 10.31 8.59
N VAL A 56 -15.52 10.46 8.20
CA VAL A 56 -14.57 11.36 8.88
C VAL A 56 -15.08 12.81 8.90
N ALA A 57 -15.86 13.23 7.89
CA ALA A 57 -16.43 14.57 7.85
C ALA A 57 -17.51 14.81 8.94
N ALA A 58 -18.09 13.73 9.50
CA ALA A 58 -19.04 13.79 10.60
C ALA A 58 -18.39 13.63 11.98
N GLU A 59 -17.08 13.33 12.05
CA GLU A 59 -16.36 13.19 13.31
C GLU A 59 -16.15 14.57 13.96
N ALA A 60 -16.37 14.63 15.28
CA ALA A 60 -16.34 15.88 16.04
C ALA A 60 -14.94 16.25 16.56
N ASP A 61 -14.01 15.30 16.58
CA ASP A 61 -12.72 15.45 17.26
C ASP A 61 -11.65 16.03 16.31
N PRO A 62 -10.92 17.06 16.73
CA PRO A 62 -9.72 17.46 16.02
C PRO A 62 -8.59 16.46 16.28
N TYR A 63 -8.13 15.78 15.24
CA TYR A 63 -7.02 14.84 15.32
C TYR A 63 -5.66 15.50 15.03
N PRO A 64 -4.55 15.00 15.60
CA PRO A 64 -3.19 15.50 15.32
C PRO A 64 -2.66 15.09 13.92
N LEU A 65 -3.41 14.29 13.17
CA LEU A 65 -3.14 13.86 11.80
C LEU A 65 -4.44 13.77 11.00
N LEU A 66 -4.32 13.55 9.70
CA LEU A 66 -5.46 13.45 8.78
C LEU A 66 -6.07 12.03 8.77
N TRP A 67 -7.33 11.88 9.16
CA TRP A 67 -8.10 10.66 8.87
C TRP A 67 -8.74 10.73 7.48
N LEU A 68 -8.83 9.59 6.83
CA LEU A 68 -9.44 9.40 5.52
C LEU A 68 -10.40 8.23 5.54
N ASP A 69 -11.45 8.33 4.72
CA ASP A 69 -12.50 7.33 4.73
C ASP A 69 -12.10 6.01 4.08
N GLY A 70 -12.56 4.92 4.67
CA GLY A 70 -12.42 3.58 4.13
C GLY A 70 -13.23 2.55 4.93
N ILE A 71 -12.99 1.28 4.60
CA ILE A 71 -13.64 0.11 5.18
C ILE A 71 -12.83 -1.14 4.80
N GLU A 72 -12.75 -2.12 5.69
CA GLU A 72 -12.34 -3.47 5.30
C GLU A 72 -13.55 -4.39 5.21
N LEU A 73 -13.74 -5.01 4.04
CA LEU A 73 -14.73 -6.04 3.80
C LEU A 73 -14.06 -7.41 3.98
N HIS A 74 -14.75 -8.34 4.62
CA HIS A 74 -14.30 -9.73 4.69
C HIS A 74 -15.45 -10.72 4.53
N GLY A 75 -15.17 -11.86 3.92
CA GLY A 75 -16.15 -12.95 3.76
C GLY A 75 -15.77 -13.87 2.61
N ASP A 76 -16.70 -14.74 2.24
CA ASP A 76 -16.51 -15.67 1.12
C ASP A 76 -17.08 -15.10 -0.18
N ASP A 77 -16.41 -15.39 -1.28
CA ASP A 77 -16.94 -15.11 -2.60
C ASP A 77 -17.97 -16.15 -3.07
N ARG A 78 -18.49 -16.01 -4.29
CA ARG A 78 -19.51 -16.94 -4.84
C ARG A 78 -19.04 -18.39 -4.91
N GLY A 79 -17.72 -18.62 -4.96
CA GLY A 79 -17.10 -19.94 -4.98
C GLY A 79 -16.74 -20.48 -3.59
N GLY A 80 -17.02 -19.73 -2.51
CA GLY A 80 -16.61 -20.10 -1.15
C GLY A 80 -15.14 -19.78 -0.85
N ASN A 81 -14.48 -18.94 -1.66
CA ASN A 81 -13.09 -18.54 -1.38
C ASN A 81 -13.10 -17.32 -0.46
N PRO A 82 -12.36 -17.35 0.66
CA PRO A 82 -12.32 -16.23 1.60
C PRO A 82 -11.52 -15.07 1.02
N TYR A 83 -11.93 -13.84 1.33
CA TYR A 83 -11.17 -12.63 1.05
C TYR A 83 -11.28 -11.66 2.21
N HIS A 84 -10.21 -10.89 2.36
CA HIS A 84 -10.22 -9.59 3.02
C HIS A 84 -9.88 -8.53 1.97
N ILE A 85 -10.65 -7.45 1.96
CA ILE A 85 -10.61 -6.41 0.93
C ILE A 85 -10.70 -5.05 1.60
N VAL A 86 -9.62 -4.29 1.57
CA VAL A 86 -9.61 -2.89 1.99
C VAL A 86 -10.14 -2.04 0.84
N CYS A 87 -11.13 -1.20 1.12
CA CYS A 87 -11.68 -0.23 0.18
C CYS A 87 -11.37 1.17 0.70
N LEU A 88 -10.62 1.97 -0.07
CA LEU A 88 -10.34 3.37 0.29
C LEU A 88 -11.34 4.29 -0.41
N GLY A 89 -12.00 5.14 0.36
CA GLY A 89 -13.07 6.02 -0.09
C GLY A 89 -14.22 6.09 0.91
N ARG A 90 -15.17 6.98 0.65
CA ARG A 90 -16.38 7.13 1.45
C ARG A 90 -17.50 6.29 0.86
N PHE A 91 -18.18 5.51 1.71
CA PHE A 91 -19.18 4.55 1.27
C PHE A 91 -20.49 4.65 2.06
N GLN A 92 -21.59 4.26 1.42
CA GLN A 92 -22.89 4.08 2.06
C GLN A 92 -23.47 2.71 1.70
N GLY A 93 -24.19 2.10 2.65
CA GLY A 93 -24.92 0.85 2.44
C GLY A 93 -24.04 -0.38 2.18
N LEU A 94 -22.83 -0.40 2.72
CA LEU A 94 -21.95 -1.57 2.70
C LEU A 94 -22.14 -2.38 3.98
N ASP A 95 -23.16 -3.24 3.98
CA ASP A 95 -23.54 -4.03 5.14
C ASP A 95 -23.18 -5.52 4.95
N ARG A 96 -22.93 -6.26 6.04
CA ARG A 96 -22.55 -7.68 5.96
C ARG A 96 -23.60 -8.54 5.27
N GLU A 97 -24.86 -8.16 5.41
CA GLU A 97 -26.06 -8.86 4.94
C GLU A 97 -26.14 -8.94 3.42
N ILE A 98 -25.55 -7.99 2.68
CA ILE A 98 -25.52 -8.04 1.21
C ILE A 98 -24.45 -9.01 0.70
N GLY A 99 -23.52 -9.44 1.57
CA GLY A 99 -22.43 -10.35 1.27
C GLY A 99 -21.26 -9.69 0.54
N LEU A 100 -20.09 -10.32 0.62
CA LEU A 100 -18.80 -9.77 0.16
C LEU A 100 -18.86 -9.27 -1.30
N VAL A 101 -19.35 -10.10 -2.23
CA VAL A 101 -19.31 -9.76 -3.65
C VAL A 101 -20.23 -8.59 -3.98
N ALA A 102 -21.42 -8.50 -3.37
CA ALA A 102 -22.29 -7.36 -3.60
C ALA A 102 -21.71 -6.08 -2.99
N ALA A 103 -21.11 -6.16 -1.80
CA ALA A 103 -20.44 -5.04 -1.16
C ALA A 103 -19.24 -4.55 -1.97
N LEU A 104 -18.43 -5.45 -2.51
CA LEU A 104 -17.32 -5.14 -3.42
C LEU A 104 -17.79 -4.38 -4.66
N GLU A 105 -18.84 -4.84 -5.33
CA GLU A 105 -19.40 -4.15 -6.50
C GLU A 105 -19.99 -2.78 -6.13
N ALA A 106 -20.65 -2.68 -4.98
CA ALA A 106 -21.19 -1.42 -4.47
C ALA A 106 -20.09 -0.42 -4.09
N ALA A 107 -18.98 -0.87 -3.51
CA ALA A 107 -17.81 -0.05 -3.23
C ALA A 107 -17.19 0.47 -4.53
N ARG A 108 -17.07 -0.39 -5.56
CA ARG A 108 -16.57 0.02 -6.88
C ARG A 108 -17.49 1.03 -7.55
N ALA A 109 -18.81 0.88 -7.44
CA ALA A 109 -19.78 1.82 -7.99
C ALA A 109 -19.73 3.20 -7.30
N GLN A 110 -19.20 3.27 -6.08
CA GLN A 110 -18.96 4.48 -5.30
C GLN A 110 -17.52 5.01 -5.44
N ASP A 111 -16.85 4.66 -6.54
CA ASP A 111 -15.45 5.04 -6.84
C ASP A 111 -14.44 4.55 -5.79
N GLY A 112 -14.70 3.45 -5.09
CA GLY A 112 -13.75 2.88 -4.12
C GLY A 112 -12.44 2.41 -4.76
N LEU A 113 -11.31 2.73 -4.14
CA LEU A 113 -10.03 2.11 -4.49
C LEU A 113 -9.94 0.75 -3.78
N ILE A 114 -10.17 -0.32 -4.53
CA ILE A 114 -10.29 -1.67 -3.98
C ILE A 114 -8.93 -2.37 -3.94
N ILE A 115 -8.51 -2.80 -2.75
CA ILE A 115 -7.19 -3.38 -2.47
C ILE A 115 -7.37 -4.79 -1.88
N LEU A 116 -6.64 -5.76 -2.42
CA LEU A 116 -6.57 -7.11 -1.85
C LEU A 116 -5.70 -7.09 -0.59
N ALA A 117 -6.28 -7.37 0.58
CA ALA A 117 -5.58 -7.37 1.85
C ALA A 117 -4.92 -8.73 2.13
N HIS A 118 -3.68 -8.68 2.61
CA HIS A 118 -2.86 -9.81 3.10
C HIS A 118 -3.21 -11.20 2.51
N PRO A 119 -3.07 -11.39 1.18
CA PRO A 119 -3.60 -12.58 0.48
C PRO A 119 -2.97 -13.91 0.92
N ASP A 120 -1.70 -13.90 1.34
CA ASP A 120 -1.01 -15.10 1.85
C ASP A 120 -1.59 -15.57 3.20
N TRP A 121 -1.96 -14.62 4.07
CA TRP A 121 -2.58 -14.92 5.36
C TRP A 121 -3.93 -15.63 5.18
N ILE A 122 -4.76 -15.11 4.28
CA ILE A 122 -6.06 -15.68 3.90
C ILE A 122 -5.92 -17.01 3.15
N GLY A 123 -4.81 -17.18 2.42
CA GLY A 123 -4.60 -18.34 1.57
C GLY A 123 -5.25 -18.21 0.19
N ASN A 124 -5.37 -16.97 -0.32
CA ASN A 124 -5.79 -16.75 -1.70
C ASN A 124 -4.80 -17.38 -2.68
N THR A 125 -5.30 -17.86 -3.82
CA THR A 125 -4.46 -18.29 -4.94
C THR A 125 -4.11 -17.09 -5.84
N LEU A 126 -3.19 -17.30 -6.80
CA LEU A 126 -2.96 -16.28 -7.83
C LEU A 126 -4.20 -16.04 -8.70
N GLU A 127 -5.06 -17.05 -8.90
CA GLU A 127 -6.31 -16.87 -9.64
C GLU A 127 -7.30 -15.98 -8.87
N ASP A 128 -7.38 -16.16 -7.56
CA ASP A 128 -8.19 -15.34 -6.67
C ASP A 128 -7.77 -13.86 -6.72
N ALA A 129 -6.47 -13.59 -6.65
CA ALA A 129 -5.94 -12.23 -6.75
C ALA A 129 -6.25 -11.55 -8.11
N LEU A 130 -6.46 -12.33 -9.17
CA LEU A 130 -6.75 -11.81 -10.50
C LEU A 130 -8.24 -11.72 -10.82
N ARG A 131 -9.10 -12.25 -9.94
CA ARG A 131 -10.53 -12.47 -10.21
C ARG A 131 -11.34 -11.17 -10.28
N TYR A 132 -11.07 -10.24 -9.37
CA TYR A 132 -11.92 -9.07 -9.16
C TYR A 132 -11.31 -7.75 -9.63
N GLY A 133 -10.19 -7.78 -10.36
CA GLY A 133 -9.58 -6.58 -10.92
C GLY A 133 -9.24 -5.53 -9.85
N PHE A 134 -8.63 -5.97 -8.73
CA PHE A 134 -8.22 -5.07 -7.66
C PHE A 134 -7.25 -4.00 -8.17
N ALA A 135 -7.39 -2.79 -7.64
CA ALA A 135 -6.51 -1.66 -7.96
C ALA A 135 -5.13 -1.79 -7.29
N GLY A 136 -5.05 -2.55 -6.20
CA GLY A 136 -3.79 -2.83 -5.51
C GLY A 136 -3.83 -4.11 -4.68
N VAL A 137 -2.69 -4.44 -4.09
CA VAL A 137 -2.52 -5.53 -3.15
C VAL A 137 -1.51 -5.13 -2.07
N GLU A 138 -1.72 -5.62 -0.85
CA GLU A 138 -0.74 -5.48 0.23
C GLU A 138 0.47 -6.37 -0.05
N VAL A 139 1.57 -5.78 -0.50
CA VAL A 139 2.85 -6.48 -0.70
C VAL A 139 3.51 -6.85 0.62
N TYR A 140 3.18 -6.10 1.69
CA TYR A 140 3.58 -6.38 3.05
C TYR A 140 2.45 -6.04 4.03
N ASN A 141 2.16 -6.97 4.93
CA ASN A 141 1.27 -6.76 6.07
C ASN A 141 2.01 -7.05 7.39
N HIS A 142 2.05 -6.07 8.29
CA HIS A 142 2.85 -6.15 9.51
C HIS A 142 2.28 -7.12 10.56
N VAL A 143 0.98 -7.04 10.83
CA VAL A 143 0.35 -7.93 11.81
C VAL A 143 0.45 -9.39 11.37
N CYS A 144 0.25 -9.69 10.09
CA CYS A 144 0.44 -11.04 9.54
C CYS A 144 1.88 -11.54 9.67
N ARG A 145 2.88 -10.65 9.55
CA ARG A 145 4.30 -11.01 9.77
C ARG A 145 4.50 -11.53 11.19
N TRP A 146 3.91 -10.84 12.16
CA TRP A 146 4.08 -11.15 13.57
C TRP A 146 3.26 -12.38 14.00
N LEU A 147 2.00 -12.48 13.55
CA LEU A 147 1.08 -13.53 13.98
C LEU A 147 1.50 -14.92 13.50
N ASN A 148 1.82 -15.07 12.21
CA ASN A 148 2.09 -16.39 11.63
C ASN A 148 3.09 -16.38 10.46
N GLY A 149 3.77 -15.26 10.22
CA GLY A 149 4.79 -15.14 9.19
C GLY A 149 4.28 -14.97 7.76
N LYS A 150 2.95 -14.91 7.55
CA LYS A 150 2.32 -14.83 6.23
C LYS A 150 2.09 -13.39 5.75
N SER A 151 3.14 -12.59 5.77
CA SER A 151 3.08 -11.15 5.46
C SER A 151 3.20 -10.80 3.98
N SER A 152 3.55 -11.76 3.12
CA SER A 152 4.05 -11.46 1.78
C SER A 152 2.93 -11.44 0.73
N GLY A 153 2.78 -10.32 0.04
CA GLY A 153 1.89 -10.20 -1.13
C GLY A 153 2.60 -10.07 -2.47
N GLU A 154 3.94 -10.04 -2.49
CA GLU A 154 4.71 -9.68 -3.69
C GLU A 154 4.44 -10.61 -4.89
N VAL A 155 4.29 -11.92 -4.65
CA VAL A 155 4.00 -12.89 -5.73
C VAL A 155 2.63 -12.65 -6.37
N TYR A 156 1.64 -12.22 -5.58
CA TYR A 156 0.31 -11.82 -6.09
C TYR A 156 0.43 -10.54 -6.89
N TRP A 157 1.18 -9.56 -6.38
CA TRP A 157 1.43 -8.30 -7.07
C TRP A 157 2.11 -8.51 -8.43
N HIS A 158 3.11 -9.40 -8.53
CA HIS A 158 3.74 -9.75 -9.80
C HIS A 158 2.73 -10.33 -10.80
N ALA A 159 1.88 -11.26 -10.36
CA ALA A 159 0.84 -11.83 -11.22
C ALA A 159 -0.16 -10.75 -11.70
N MET A 160 -0.47 -9.78 -10.84
CA MET A 160 -1.37 -8.66 -11.17
C MET A 160 -0.70 -7.66 -12.11
N LEU A 161 0.57 -7.31 -11.91
CA LEU A 161 1.34 -6.41 -12.77
C LEU A 161 1.47 -6.94 -14.20
N GLU A 162 1.60 -8.26 -14.38
CA GLU A 162 1.60 -8.90 -15.72
C GLU A 162 0.27 -8.69 -16.47
N ARG A 163 -0.85 -8.51 -15.76
CA ARG A 163 -2.16 -8.19 -16.39
C ARG A 163 -2.44 -6.71 -16.47
N ASN A 164 -2.07 -5.95 -15.44
CA ASN A 164 -2.31 -4.54 -15.31
C ASN A 164 -1.11 -3.85 -14.64
N PRO A 165 -0.20 -3.23 -15.42
CA PRO A 165 0.93 -2.48 -14.89
C PRO A 165 0.54 -1.30 -13.98
N ALA A 166 -0.75 -0.91 -13.94
CA ALA A 166 -1.21 0.13 -13.04
C ALA A 166 -1.43 -0.37 -11.59
N THR A 167 -1.49 -1.69 -11.35
CA THR A 167 -1.77 -2.26 -10.01
C THR A 167 -0.75 -1.80 -8.97
N LEU A 168 -1.27 -1.28 -7.85
CA LEU A 168 -0.50 -0.70 -6.76
C LEU A 168 -0.02 -1.76 -5.76
N GLY A 169 1.16 -1.54 -5.19
CA GLY A 169 1.72 -2.37 -4.12
C GLY A 169 1.83 -1.59 -2.82
N LEU A 170 1.16 -2.05 -1.75
CA LEU A 170 1.09 -1.35 -0.47
C LEU A 170 1.81 -2.11 0.66
N ALA A 171 2.60 -1.42 1.47
CA ALA A 171 3.04 -1.91 2.77
C ALA A 171 2.15 -1.28 3.85
N VAL A 172 1.59 -2.12 4.72
CA VAL A 172 0.61 -1.69 5.72
C VAL A 172 0.89 -2.31 7.07
N ASP A 173 0.21 -1.78 8.10
CA ASP A 173 0.27 -2.37 9.42
C ASP A 173 -0.80 -3.44 9.64
N ASP A 174 -2.05 -3.16 9.24
CA ASP A 174 -3.25 -3.90 9.68
C ASP A 174 -3.37 -3.87 11.22
N ALA A 175 -3.11 -2.68 11.76
CA ALA A 175 -2.94 -2.47 13.19
C ALA A 175 -4.27 -2.60 13.92
N HIS A 176 -4.31 -3.52 14.89
CA HIS A 176 -5.42 -3.64 15.84
C HIS A 176 -5.05 -3.07 17.21
N ILE A 177 -3.76 -3.11 17.57
CA ILE A 177 -3.21 -2.53 18.80
C ILE A 177 -3.95 -3.04 20.05
N ARG A 178 -4.00 -4.36 20.18
CA ARG A 178 -4.55 -5.07 21.35
C ARG A 178 -3.54 -6.11 21.85
N PRO A 179 -3.66 -6.64 23.08
CA PRO A 179 -2.69 -7.58 23.63
C PRO A 179 -2.40 -8.79 22.72
N GLU A 180 -3.41 -9.29 22.03
CA GLU A 180 -3.30 -10.42 21.12
C GLU A 180 -2.63 -10.04 19.80
N HIS A 181 -2.87 -8.82 19.32
CA HIS A 181 -2.38 -8.29 18.03
C HIS A 181 -1.65 -6.94 18.27
N PRO A 182 -0.44 -6.94 18.88
CA PRO A 182 0.21 -5.71 19.33
C PRO A 182 1.02 -5.00 18.24
N GLY A 183 1.15 -5.57 17.03
CA GLY A 183 2.00 -5.03 15.96
C GLY A 183 1.42 -3.77 15.32
N TRP A 184 2.25 -2.74 15.16
CA TRP A 184 1.95 -1.49 14.42
C TRP A 184 3.26 -0.77 14.08
N ASN A 185 3.22 0.22 13.18
CA ASN A 185 4.37 1.00 12.70
C ASN A 185 5.51 0.13 12.11
N GLY A 186 5.14 -0.89 11.34
CA GLY A 186 6.06 -1.81 10.70
C GLY A 186 6.04 -1.76 9.17
N GLY A 187 4.95 -1.28 8.57
CA GLY A 187 4.85 -1.03 7.12
C GLY A 187 3.92 0.15 6.83
N TRP A 188 4.31 1.00 5.88
CA TRP A 188 3.52 2.18 5.51
C TRP A 188 3.81 2.63 4.07
N ILE A 189 3.03 3.62 3.62
CA ILE A 189 3.26 4.33 2.37
C ILE A 189 3.77 5.75 2.63
N MET A 190 4.58 6.25 1.69
CA MET A 190 5.05 7.63 1.64
C MET A 190 4.48 8.25 0.36
N VAL A 191 3.54 9.17 0.51
CA VAL A 191 2.78 9.79 -0.60
C VAL A 191 3.37 11.15 -0.95
N ASN A 192 3.70 11.38 -2.21
CA ASN A 192 4.11 12.72 -2.66
C ASN A 192 2.88 13.49 -3.15
N ALA A 193 2.53 14.57 -2.45
CA ALA A 193 1.34 15.36 -2.73
C ALA A 193 1.59 16.85 -2.46
N PRO A 194 0.87 17.76 -3.16
CA PRO A 194 1.06 19.21 -2.99
C PRO A 194 0.68 19.72 -1.60
N ALA A 195 -0.18 19.00 -0.88
CA ALA A 195 -0.58 19.29 0.49
C ALA A 195 -1.08 18.01 1.18
N CYS A 196 -1.05 17.99 2.51
CA CYS A 196 -1.67 16.93 3.31
C CYS A 196 -3.17 17.24 3.55
N THR A 197 -3.97 17.17 2.49
CA THR A 197 -5.44 17.29 2.55
C THR A 197 -6.10 16.02 1.99
N PRO A 198 -7.37 15.74 2.32
CA PRO A 198 -8.06 14.57 1.79
C PRO A 198 -7.95 14.41 0.28
N GLU A 199 -8.24 15.48 -0.46
CA GLU A 199 -8.29 15.46 -1.92
C GLU A 199 -6.90 15.20 -2.52
N ALA A 200 -5.88 15.87 -1.99
CA ALA A 200 -4.51 15.75 -2.49
C ALA A 200 -3.91 14.37 -2.18
N VAL A 201 -4.10 13.85 -0.96
CA VAL A 201 -3.60 12.53 -0.56
C VAL A 201 -4.32 11.43 -1.34
N VAL A 202 -5.66 11.44 -1.40
CA VAL A 202 -6.44 10.42 -2.12
C VAL A 202 -6.09 10.44 -3.61
N SER A 203 -5.97 11.62 -4.23
CA SER A 203 -5.57 11.73 -5.64
C SER A 203 -4.18 11.14 -5.88
N ALA A 204 -3.20 11.43 -5.02
CA ALA A 204 -1.85 10.90 -5.15
C ALA A 204 -1.78 9.38 -4.92
N VAL A 205 -2.55 8.86 -3.96
CA VAL A 205 -2.68 7.41 -3.72
C VAL A 205 -3.27 6.71 -4.94
N ARG A 206 -4.38 7.21 -5.50
CA ARG A 206 -5.00 6.66 -6.73
C ARG A 206 -4.05 6.69 -7.92
N ALA A 207 -3.28 7.76 -8.08
CA ALA A 207 -2.28 7.89 -9.12
C ALA A 207 -1.05 6.99 -8.89
N GLY A 208 -0.92 6.36 -7.73
CA GLY A 208 0.25 5.60 -7.32
C GLY A 208 1.50 6.45 -7.11
N ASN A 209 1.36 7.76 -6.88
CA ASN A 209 2.47 8.68 -6.60
C ASN A 209 2.95 8.53 -5.15
N PHE A 210 3.29 7.30 -4.78
CA PHE A 210 3.79 6.91 -3.48
C PHE A 210 4.76 5.74 -3.60
N TYR A 211 5.55 5.51 -2.56
CA TYR A 211 6.30 4.27 -2.39
C TYR A 211 5.91 3.60 -1.07
N SER A 212 6.05 2.29 -1.02
CA SER A 212 5.79 1.45 0.15
C SER A 212 7.10 1.14 0.86
N THR A 213 7.13 1.09 2.19
CA THR A 213 8.39 0.90 2.93
C THR A 213 8.21 0.27 4.31
N LEU A 214 9.26 -0.42 4.77
CA LEU A 214 9.45 -0.92 6.14
C LEU A 214 10.50 -0.12 6.93
N GLY A 215 10.98 1.00 6.35
CA GLY A 215 12.07 1.80 6.88
C GLY A 215 12.82 2.59 5.81
N PRO A 216 13.42 1.94 4.79
CA PRO A 216 14.20 2.63 3.76
C PRO A 216 13.41 3.69 3.02
N GLU A 217 14.06 4.80 2.67
CA GLU A 217 13.38 5.97 2.12
C GLU A 217 13.83 6.20 0.67
N PHE A 218 12.87 6.55 -0.19
CA PHE A 218 13.15 7.25 -1.44
C PHE A 218 12.98 8.75 -1.19
N HIS A 219 14.06 9.51 -1.37
CA HIS A 219 14.04 10.97 -1.28
C HIS A 219 13.66 11.60 -2.63
N ASP A 220 14.13 11.01 -3.73
CA ASP A 220 13.83 11.42 -5.10
C ASP A 220 13.76 10.22 -6.05
N ILE A 221 12.88 10.30 -7.04
CA ILE A 221 12.65 9.30 -8.09
C ILE A 221 12.39 10.06 -9.39
N ARG A 222 13.41 10.15 -10.25
CA ARG A 222 13.34 10.95 -11.48
C ARG A 222 13.66 10.12 -12.72
N ALA A 223 13.05 10.48 -13.85
CA ALA A 223 13.28 9.83 -15.13
C ALA A 223 13.71 10.82 -16.21
N GLU A 224 14.75 10.47 -16.94
CA GLU A 224 15.13 11.08 -18.22
C GLU A 224 14.87 10.04 -19.32
N GLY A 225 13.67 10.09 -19.91
CA GLY A 225 13.18 9.03 -20.80
C GLY A 225 13.02 7.70 -20.07
N ARG A 226 13.85 6.71 -20.42
CA ARG A 226 13.87 5.37 -19.82
C ARG A 226 14.90 5.21 -18.69
N ARG A 227 15.74 6.21 -18.48
CA ARG A 227 16.77 6.21 -17.43
C ARG A 227 16.18 6.76 -16.14
N VAL A 228 16.06 5.90 -15.13
CA VAL A 228 15.51 6.26 -13.81
C VAL A 228 16.64 6.38 -12.80
N THR A 229 16.72 7.53 -12.13
CA THR A 229 17.67 7.78 -11.03
C THR A 229 16.89 7.96 -9.74
N ILE A 230 17.40 7.36 -8.67
CA ILE A 230 16.84 7.48 -7.32
C ILE A 230 17.85 8.08 -6.36
N GLN A 231 17.36 8.86 -5.41
CA GLN A 231 18.07 9.22 -4.18
C GLN A 231 17.36 8.56 -3.01
N THR A 232 18.11 8.02 -2.06
CA THR A 232 17.56 7.17 -1.00
C THR A 232 18.21 7.45 0.35
N SER A 233 17.63 6.91 1.42
CA SER A 233 18.37 6.63 2.65
C SER A 233 19.57 5.70 2.36
N PRO A 234 20.55 5.55 3.26
CA PRO A 234 21.61 4.56 3.08
C PRO A 234 21.04 3.14 2.91
N VAL A 235 21.33 2.51 1.76
CA VAL A 235 20.86 1.16 1.41
C VAL A 235 22.02 0.29 0.95
N GLN A 236 21.90 -1.01 1.19
CA GLN A 236 22.87 -2.01 0.75
C GLN A 236 22.57 -2.50 -0.67
N PHE A 237 21.29 -2.61 -1.03
CA PHE A 237 20.88 -3.05 -2.36
C PHE A 237 19.82 -2.13 -2.96
N ALA A 238 19.90 -1.97 -4.27
CA ALA A 238 18.85 -1.42 -5.11
C ALA A 238 18.64 -2.35 -6.30
N ARG A 239 17.39 -2.64 -6.62
CA ARG A 239 17.00 -3.62 -7.64
C ARG A 239 16.02 -3.00 -8.60
N LEU A 240 16.29 -3.12 -9.89
CA LEU A 240 15.31 -2.96 -10.93
C LEU A 240 14.60 -4.31 -11.11
N VAL A 241 13.31 -4.35 -10.83
CA VAL A 241 12.49 -5.56 -10.96
C VAL A 241 11.61 -5.42 -12.19
N GLY A 242 11.64 -6.43 -13.06
CA GLY A 242 10.88 -6.51 -14.29
C GLY A 242 10.07 -7.80 -14.43
N PRO A 243 9.55 -8.08 -15.64
CA PRO A 243 8.76 -9.27 -15.91
C PRO A 243 9.58 -10.55 -15.80
N ARG A 244 8.97 -11.63 -15.30
CA ARG A 244 9.59 -12.95 -15.17
C ARG A 244 10.92 -12.90 -14.39
N HIS A 245 12.02 -13.36 -15.00
CA HIS A 245 13.35 -13.40 -14.39
C HIS A 245 14.19 -12.15 -14.69
N LEU A 246 13.61 -11.16 -15.40
CA LEU A 246 14.34 -9.99 -15.86
C LEU A 246 14.48 -8.97 -14.72
N GLY A 247 15.68 -8.44 -14.56
CA GLY A 247 16.00 -7.49 -13.52
C GLY A 247 17.46 -7.08 -13.53
N ALA A 248 17.80 -6.13 -12.68
CA ALA A 248 19.18 -5.72 -12.42
C ALA A 248 19.35 -5.37 -10.94
N ARG A 249 20.59 -5.40 -10.44
CA ARG A 249 20.93 -5.07 -9.05
C ARG A 249 22.17 -4.21 -8.98
N ILE A 250 22.15 -3.22 -8.09
CA ILE A 250 23.32 -2.49 -7.58
C ILE A 250 23.47 -2.83 -6.09
N GLY A 251 24.70 -3.04 -5.62
CA GLY A 251 25.02 -3.40 -4.24
C GLY A 251 25.83 -4.69 -4.10
N ASP A 252 26.42 -4.87 -2.92
CA ASP A 252 27.31 -5.99 -2.61
C ASP A 252 27.06 -6.59 -1.22
N PHE A 253 27.59 -7.80 -1.00
CA PHE A 253 27.46 -8.52 0.28
C PHE A 253 28.48 -8.06 1.34
N GLY A 254 29.34 -7.08 1.03
CA GLY A 254 30.31 -6.50 1.95
C GLY A 254 29.70 -5.47 2.92
N GLY A 255 28.41 -5.14 2.77
CA GLY A 255 27.71 -4.20 3.65
C GLY A 255 27.95 -2.73 3.31
N THR A 256 28.58 -2.44 2.17
CA THR A 256 28.75 -1.08 1.67
C THR A 256 27.39 -0.47 1.39
N THR A 257 27.12 0.70 1.95
CA THR A 257 25.88 1.43 1.69
C THR A 257 26.10 2.52 0.65
N PHE A 258 25.04 2.84 -0.08
CA PHE A 258 24.97 3.96 -1.01
C PHE A 258 23.61 4.66 -0.87
N THR A 259 23.50 5.87 -1.44
CA THR A 259 22.31 6.72 -1.35
C THR A 259 21.80 7.18 -2.72
N THR A 260 22.38 6.65 -3.80
CA THR A 260 21.99 6.98 -5.17
C THR A 260 22.20 5.77 -6.07
N ALA A 261 21.24 5.53 -6.97
CA ALA A 261 21.34 4.49 -7.99
C ALA A 261 20.65 4.94 -9.29
N THR A 262 21.12 4.44 -10.42
CA THR A 262 20.53 4.70 -11.73
C THR A 262 20.34 3.39 -12.49
N PHE A 263 19.18 3.25 -13.13
CA PHE A 263 18.82 2.09 -13.94
C PHE A 263 18.28 2.54 -15.31
N ASP A 264 18.69 1.85 -16.37
CA ASP A 264 18.07 1.97 -17.69
C ASP A 264 16.95 0.93 -17.80
N VAL A 265 15.70 1.37 -17.90
CA VAL A 265 14.55 0.47 -17.90
C VAL A 265 14.19 0.09 -19.36
N PRO A 266 14.24 -1.20 -19.74
CA PRO A 266 13.97 -1.58 -21.13
C PRO A 266 12.55 -1.21 -21.59
N GLU A 267 12.40 -0.83 -22.87
CA GLU A 267 11.09 -0.51 -23.48
C GLU A 267 10.22 -1.75 -23.67
N SER A 268 10.82 -2.93 -23.79
CA SER A 268 10.12 -4.19 -24.02
C SER A 268 9.47 -4.78 -22.75
N TRP A 269 9.70 -4.17 -21.59
CA TRP A 269 9.16 -4.66 -20.32
C TRP A 269 7.74 -4.15 -20.11
N SER A 270 6.80 -5.07 -19.82
CA SER A 270 5.39 -4.75 -19.54
C SER A 270 5.21 -3.91 -18.29
N TYR A 271 6.06 -4.12 -17.29
CA TYR A 271 6.15 -3.30 -16.08
C TYR A 271 7.59 -3.24 -15.59
N ALA A 272 7.90 -2.27 -14.74
CA ALA A 272 9.13 -2.24 -13.96
C ALA A 272 8.92 -1.43 -12.69
N TYR A 273 9.49 -1.87 -11.57
CA TYR A 273 9.52 -1.12 -10.32
C TYR A 273 10.92 -1.20 -9.68
N LEU A 274 11.20 -0.34 -8.71
CA LEU A 274 12.44 -0.37 -7.95
C LEU A 274 12.17 -0.89 -6.54
N GLU A 275 13.06 -1.76 -6.07
CA GLU A 275 13.14 -2.18 -4.68
C GLU A 275 14.49 -1.72 -4.09
N ILE A 276 14.48 -1.18 -2.87
CA ILE A 276 15.69 -0.86 -2.12
C ILE A 276 15.70 -1.59 -0.78
N GLU A 277 16.87 -1.93 -0.27
CA GLU A 277 17.04 -2.72 0.95
C GLU A 277 18.20 -2.18 1.80
N ASP A 278 17.95 -1.97 3.10
CA ASP A 278 18.98 -1.55 4.05
C ASP A 278 19.83 -2.73 4.56
N VAL A 279 20.84 -2.43 5.39
CA VAL A 279 21.73 -3.46 5.99
C VAL A 279 21.03 -4.38 6.98
N TYR A 280 19.78 -4.08 7.38
CA TYR A 280 18.97 -4.89 8.28
C TYR A 280 17.95 -5.75 7.52
N GLY A 281 17.95 -5.70 6.18
CA GLY A 281 17.02 -6.44 5.33
C GLY A 281 15.62 -5.82 5.26
N LYS A 282 15.43 -4.58 5.76
CA LYS A 282 14.18 -3.85 5.55
C LYS A 282 14.13 -3.35 4.12
N ARG A 283 12.94 -3.36 3.52
CA ARG A 283 12.75 -3.06 2.09
C ARG A 283 11.80 -1.90 1.88
N ALA A 284 11.94 -1.26 0.72
CA ALA A 284 10.98 -0.31 0.18
C ALA A 284 10.80 -0.54 -1.32
N TRP A 285 9.60 -0.27 -1.83
CA TRP A 285 9.18 -0.52 -3.20
C TRP A 285 8.54 0.73 -3.78
N THR A 286 8.97 1.12 -4.98
CA THR A 286 8.13 1.97 -5.83
C THR A 286 6.96 1.14 -6.36
N ASN A 287 5.86 1.78 -6.74
CA ASN A 287 4.92 1.23 -7.72
C ASN A 287 5.58 1.10 -9.10
N ALA A 288 4.87 0.51 -10.07
CA ALA A 288 5.34 0.45 -11.45
C ALA A 288 5.69 1.87 -11.96
N LEU A 289 6.94 2.03 -12.42
CA LEU A 289 7.54 3.31 -12.77
C LEU A 289 6.85 3.97 -13.98
N PHE A 290 6.27 3.15 -14.87
CA PHE A 290 5.65 3.60 -16.11
C PHE A 290 4.30 2.93 -16.29
N VAL A 291 3.29 3.71 -16.64
CA VAL A 291 1.91 3.26 -16.84
C VAL A 291 1.36 3.78 -18.16
N GLN A 292 0.37 3.07 -18.70
CA GLN A 292 -0.43 3.58 -19.81
C GLN A 292 -1.55 4.45 -19.24
N ASP A 293 -1.93 5.50 -19.99
CA ASP A 293 -3.10 6.32 -19.66
C ASP A 293 -4.41 5.54 -19.86
#